data_AF-A0A9Q4GIK9-F1
#
_entry.id   AF-A0A9Q4GIK9-F1
#
_cell.length_a   1.000
_cell.length_b   1.000
_cell.length_c   1.000
_cell.angle_alpha   90.00
_cell.angle_beta   90.00
_cell.angle_gamma   90.00
#
_symmetry.space_group_name_H-M   'P 1'
#
loop_
_entity.id
_entity.type
_entity.pdbx_description
1 polymer ?
#
loop_
_entity_poly.entity_id
_entity_poly.type
_entity_poly.pdbx_seq_one_letter_code
_entity_poly.pdbx_strand_id
1 'polypeptide(L)'
;MPLDISARIENVEYTPLLCKELNEYGMEDLLSGSAFNDGAFRLRTDGGDLGVSWWVTPKRTRSYPYTRVYDTMDTPKKVTVIPIVKDEGADGDRDYLKWSSVSLMSLLGVYVIPAYYATAVKNPEYENKITGQEFDYEYVVNKIDELLGYQSDALHWNMKEMERLDELAEVCEKKYYEEISAETGVSMHSRSYFKKKMKEMTEGVEEFKRTSKQQSKEAQRREFLTDQPKEKAVYDKGRVTVENFLGGLYHFTADEAMVVDDTVVLIEKKHTRRTMPSLGDIKDGLLKSVVFSNIEEAETKEGTYDVRAGVGMTGDDFPGICTESSEIPDGLKDMYRDRLSNIFDECERNGLVCYGSPSDITRDEERALVADAL
;
A
#
# COMPACT_ATOMS: atom_id res chain seq x y z
N MET A 1 22.53 -10.57 -2.59
CA MET A 1 21.94 -10.23 -3.92
C MET A 1 20.44 -10.34 -3.79
N PRO A 2 19.60 -9.50 -4.43
CA PRO A 2 18.15 -9.69 -4.36
C PRO A 2 17.69 -10.87 -5.22
N LEU A 3 16.65 -11.58 -4.77
CA LEU A 3 15.96 -12.59 -5.57
C LEU A 3 15.03 -11.88 -6.57
N ASP A 4 15.16 -12.21 -7.84
CA ASP A 4 14.27 -11.73 -8.89
C ASP A 4 13.15 -12.73 -9.12
N ILE A 5 11.91 -12.30 -8.92
CA ILE A 5 10.72 -13.14 -8.98
C ILE A 5 9.76 -12.55 -10.01
N SER A 6 9.36 -13.39 -10.97
CA SER A 6 8.24 -13.12 -11.85
C SER A 6 7.08 -13.99 -11.40
N ALA A 7 5.91 -13.40 -11.22
CA ALA A 7 4.78 -14.04 -10.59
C ALA A 7 3.49 -13.70 -11.34
N ARG A 8 2.46 -14.53 -11.16
CA ARG A 8 1.11 -14.26 -11.67
C ARG A 8 0.10 -14.23 -10.54
N ILE A 9 -0.92 -13.40 -10.73
CA ILE A 9 -2.07 -13.30 -9.84
C ILE A 9 -3.36 -13.31 -10.67
N GLU A 10 -4.23 -14.28 -10.40
CA GLU A 10 -5.53 -14.35 -11.06
C GLU A 10 -6.57 -13.57 -10.28
N ASN A 11 -6.68 -13.86 -8.98
CA ASN A 11 -7.64 -13.28 -8.06
C ASN A 11 -6.95 -12.77 -6.80
N VAL A 12 -7.63 -11.91 -6.05
CA VAL A 12 -7.16 -11.45 -4.74
C VAL A 12 -8.24 -11.79 -3.72
N GLU A 13 -7.96 -12.79 -2.89
CA GLU A 13 -8.81 -13.22 -1.79
C GLU A 13 -8.09 -12.98 -0.46
N TYR A 14 -8.76 -12.29 0.46
CA TYR A 14 -8.21 -11.99 1.77
C TYR A 14 -9.30 -11.67 2.77
N THR A 15 -9.18 -12.21 3.98
CA THR A 15 -10.08 -11.95 5.11
C THR A 15 -9.34 -11.10 6.15
N PRO A 16 -9.53 -9.77 6.17
CA PRO A 16 -8.93 -8.94 7.20
C PRO A 16 -9.69 -9.12 8.53
N LEU A 17 -8.97 -9.33 9.63
CA LEU A 17 -9.52 -9.47 10.99
C LEU A 17 -9.10 -8.31 11.90
N LEU A 18 -8.04 -7.57 11.52
CA LEU A 18 -7.49 -6.48 12.31
C LEU A 18 -8.06 -5.11 11.94
N CYS A 19 -9.04 -5.00 11.05
CA CYS A 19 -9.65 -3.70 10.68
C CYS A 19 -10.11 -2.94 11.92
N LYS A 20 -9.83 -1.63 11.97
CA LYS A 20 -10.31 -0.77 13.04
C LYS A 20 -11.83 -0.56 12.89
N GLU A 21 -12.55 -0.44 14.00
CA GLU A 21 -13.89 0.15 13.98
C GLU A 21 -13.83 1.59 13.45
N LEU A 22 -14.54 1.82 12.35
CA LEU A 22 -14.55 3.09 11.63
C LEU A 22 -15.67 3.99 12.16
N ASN A 23 -15.34 5.26 12.43
CA ASN A 23 -16.35 6.28 12.69
C ASN A 23 -17.22 6.50 11.45
N GLU A 24 -18.48 6.87 11.66
CA GLU A 24 -19.46 7.09 10.60
C GLU A 24 -19.69 8.57 10.34
N TYR A 25 -19.73 8.95 9.06
CA TYR A 25 -19.93 10.32 8.61
C TYR A 25 -20.90 10.38 7.43
N GLY A 26 -21.52 11.54 7.22
CA GLY A 26 -22.34 11.84 6.04
C GLY A 26 -21.62 12.73 5.01
N MET A 27 -22.32 13.03 3.91
CA MET A 27 -21.79 13.91 2.85
C MET A 27 -21.53 15.34 3.34
N GLU A 28 -22.31 15.84 4.31
CA GLU A 28 -22.10 17.16 4.92
C GLU A 28 -20.80 17.22 5.72
N ASP A 29 -20.45 16.14 6.43
CA ASP A 29 -19.19 16.03 7.17
C ASP A 29 -17.99 16.03 6.22
N LEU A 30 -18.12 15.35 5.08
CA LEU A 30 -17.11 15.36 4.03
C LEU A 30 -16.92 16.75 3.44
N LEU A 31 -18.01 17.45 3.13
CA LEU A 31 -17.99 18.81 2.57
C LEU A 31 -17.38 19.83 3.55
N SER A 32 -17.66 19.67 4.85
CA SER A 32 -17.10 20.53 5.90
C SER A 32 -15.63 20.24 6.23
N GLY A 33 -15.09 19.11 5.75
CA GLY A 33 -13.76 18.62 6.10
C GLY A 33 -13.69 17.86 7.43
N SER A 34 -14.76 17.81 8.22
CA SER A 34 -14.75 17.21 9.56
C SER A 34 -14.39 15.71 9.54
N ALA A 35 -14.81 14.98 8.50
CA ALA A 35 -14.50 13.56 8.32
C ALA A 35 -12.98 13.29 8.15
N PHE A 36 -12.22 14.25 7.62
CA PHE A 36 -10.78 14.09 7.40
C PHE A 36 -9.96 14.18 8.69
N ASN A 37 -10.57 14.46 9.84
CA ASN A 37 -9.91 14.31 11.13
C ASN A 37 -9.55 12.83 11.43
N ASP A 38 -10.28 11.90 10.83
CA ASP A 38 -9.96 10.47 10.86
C ASP A 38 -9.24 10.04 9.58
N GLY A 39 -8.18 9.25 9.73
CA GLY A 39 -7.42 8.73 8.58
C GLY A 39 -8.20 7.74 7.71
N ALA A 40 -9.21 7.08 8.29
CA ALA A 40 -10.15 6.20 7.64
C ALA A 40 -11.49 6.25 8.38
N PHE A 41 -12.59 6.17 7.63
CA PHE A 41 -13.95 6.28 8.14
C PHE A 41 -14.97 5.60 7.21
N ARG A 42 -16.18 5.38 7.70
CA ARG A 42 -17.31 4.88 6.92
C ARG A 42 -18.19 6.06 6.49
N LEU A 43 -18.37 6.23 5.19
CA LEU A 43 -19.23 7.28 4.63
C LEU A 43 -20.60 6.68 4.30
N ARG A 44 -21.64 7.22 4.95
CA ARG A 44 -23.05 6.87 4.70
C ARG A 44 -23.59 7.76 3.58
N THR A 45 -24.05 7.14 2.51
CA THR A 45 -24.65 7.85 1.37
C THR A 45 -25.94 7.16 0.94
N ASP A 46 -26.83 7.91 0.27
CA ASP A 46 -28.05 7.33 -0.32
C ASP A 46 -27.72 6.29 -1.43
N GLY A 47 -26.53 6.38 -2.03
CA GLY A 47 -26.02 5.48 -3.05
C GLY A 47 -25.29 4.24 -2.51
N GLY A 48 -25.18 4.10 -1.19
CA GLY A 48 -24.51 2.98 -0.52
C GLY A 48 -23.35 3.41 0.38
N ASP A 49 -22.96 2.52 1.29
CA ASP A 49 -21.87 2.77 2.23
C ASP A 49 -20.50 2.57 1.58
N LEU A 50 -19.58 3.48 1.89
CA LEU A 50 -18.19 3.42 1.44
C LEU A 50 -17.25 3.35 2.65
N GLY A 51 -16.22 2.52 2.58
CA GLY A 51 -15.03 2.69 3.41
C GLY A 51 -14.11 3.71 2.75
N VAL A 52 -13.86 4.83 3.40
CA VAL A 52 -13.03 5.92 2.88
C VAL A 52 -11.76 6.05 3.71
N SER A 53 -10.62 5.97 3.06
CA SER A 53 -9.33 6.36 3.63
C SER A 53 -8.76 7.58 2.92
N TRP A 54 -7.82 8.28 3.54
CA TRP A 54 -7.12 9.37 2.84
C TRP A 54 -5.64 9.48 3.23
N TRP A 55 -4.84 10.04 2.33
CA TRP A 55 -3.40 10.12 2.48
C TRP A 55 -2.98 11.57 2.76
N VAL A 56 -2.21 11.80 3.84
CA VAL A 56 -1.64 13.13 4.15
C VAL A 56 -0.56 13.54 3.14
N THR A 57 0.11 12.56 2.55
CA THR A 57 1.12 12.75 1.52
C THR A 57 1.03 11.58 0.55
N PRO A 58 1.30 11.76 -0.75
CA PRO A 58 1.34 10.64 -1.69
C PRO A 58 2.44 9.60 -1.38
N LYS A 59 3.35 9.87 -0.44
CA LYS A 59 4.44 8.96 -0.09
C LYS A 59 3.99 7.87 0.86
N ARG A 60 4.07 6.62 0.38
CA ARG A 60 3.71 5.37 1.08
C ARG A 60 4.33 5.20 2.47
N THR A 61 5.53 5.72 2.68
CA THR A 61 6.30 5.53 3.92
C THR A 61 6.07 6.64 4.96
N ARG A 62 5.01 7.45 4.82
CA ARG A 62 4.72 8.58 5.71
C ARG A 62 3.25 8.61 6.08
N SER A 63 2.95 8.74 7.37
CA SER A 63 1.58 8.88 7.88
C SER A 63 0.69 7.63 7.74
N TYR A 64 1.29 6.44 7.63
CA TYR A 64 0.60 5.15 7.64
C TYR A 64 -0.54 5.01 6.59
N PRO A 65 -0.32 5.35 5.31
CA PRO A 65 -1.38 5.33 4.31
C PRO A 65 -1.93 3.93 4.06
N TYR A 66 -1.07 2.91 4.07
CA TYR A 66 -1.49 1.52 3.91
C TYR A 66 -2.31 1.01 5.08
N THR A 67 -1.98 1.39 6.32
CA THR A 67 -2.82 1.10 7.49
C THR A 67 -4.23 1.67 7.32
N ARG A 68 -4.35 2.91 6.83
CA ARG A 68 -5.66 3.55 6.61
C ARG A 68 -6.47 2.84 5.53
N VAL A 69 -5.82 2.40 4.44
CA VAL A 69 -6.47 1.59 3.40
C VAL A 69 -6.89 0.23 3.97
N TYR A 70 -5.99 -0.44 4.70
CA TYR A 70 -6.25 -1.73 5.35
C TYR A 70 -7.47 -1.65 6.27
N ASP A 71 -7.62 -0.57 7.05
CA ASP A 71 -8.76 -0.37 7.96
C ASP A 71 -10.11 -0.26 7.25
N THR A 72 -10.13 -0.09 5.92
CA THR A 72 -11.37 -0.09 5.11
C THR A 72 -11.62 -1.42 4.41
N MET A 73 -10.73 -2.41 4.55
CA MET A 73 -10.79 -3.64 3.76
C MET A 73 -11.98 -4.55 4.07
N ASP A 74 -12.65 -4.36 5.20
CA ASP A 74 -13.89 -5.02 5.59
C ASP A 74 -15.15 -4.38 4.97
N THR A 75 -15.00 -3.26 4.25
CA THR A 75 -16.12 -2.56 3.61
C THR A 75 -16.36 -3.05 2.17
N PRO A 76 -17.64 -3.07 1.69
CA PRO A 76 -17.95 -3.55 0.34
C PRO A 76 -17.32 -2.73 -0.79
N LYS A 77 -17.25 -1.40 -0.64
CA LYS A 77 -16.67 -0.49 -1.62
C LYS A 77 -15.69 0.45 -0.93
N LYS A 78 -14.44 0.38 -1.38
CA LYS A 78 -13.27 0.97 -0.72
C LYS A 78 -12.75 2.12 -1.55
N VAL A 79 -12.56 3.27 -0.93
CA VAL A 79 -12.14 4.50 -1.60
C VAL A 79 -10.95 5.08 -0.86
N THR A 80 -9.95 5.54 -1.59
CA THR A 80 -8.86 6.31 -1.02
C THR A 80 -8.64 7.63 -1.73
N VAL A 81 -8.61 8.73 -0.97
CA VAL A 81 -8.28 10.07 -1.46
C VAL A 81 -6.78 10.29 -1.32
N ILE A 82 -6.09 10.60 -2.42
CA ILE A 82 -4.63 10.75 -2.43
C ILE A 82 -4.23 12.07 -3.11
N PRO A 83 -3.45 12.95 -2.47
CA PRO A 83 -2.93 14.14 -3.13
C PRO A 83 -1.94 13.75 -4.23
N ILE A 84 -2.02 14.37 -5.42
CA ILE A 84 -1.04 14.10 -6.48
C ILE A 84 0.36 14.64 -6.14
N VAL A 85 0.42 15.66 -5.28
CA VAL A 85 1.65 16.20 -4.71
C VAL A 85 1.34 16.73 -3.31
N LYS A 86 2.33 16.66 -2.42
CA LYS A 86 2.38 17.48 -1.21
C LYS A 86 3.67 18.29 -1.24
N ASP A 87 3.57 19.56 -1.59
CA ASP A 87 4.67 20.52 -1.52
C ASP A 87 4.55 21.29 -0.21
N GLU A 88 5.59 21.23 0.63
CA GLU A 88 5.63 21.93 1.92
C GLU A 88 6.39 23.26 1.84
N GLY A 89 6.81 23.73 0.65
CA GLY A 89 7.62 24.93 0.49
C GLY A 89 9.14 24.64 0.50
N ALA A 90 9.97 25.62 0.12
CA ALA A 90 11.40 25.42 -0.12
C ALA A 90 12.22 24.87 1.08
N ASP A 91 11.73 25.05 2.31
CA ASP A 91 12.33 24.50 3.54
C ASP A 91 11.69 23.16 3.98
N GLY A 92 10.73 22.65 3.21
CA GLY A 92 9.93 21.47 3.53
C GLY A 92 10.17 20.29 2.60
N ASP A 93 9.38 19.23 2.80
CA ASP A 93 9.39 18.10 1.88
C ASP A 93 8.57 18.38 0.61
N ARG A 94 8.84 17.60 -0.44
CA ARG A 94 8.02 17.58 -1.64
C ARG A 94 7.85 16.17 -2.16
N ASP A 95 6.67 15.62 -1.92
CA ASP A 95 6.30 14.24 -2.27
C ASP A 95 5.33 14.22 -3.46
N TYR A 96 5.47 13.24 -4.35
CA TYR A 96 4.61 13.07 -5.53
C TYR A 96 3.95 11.69 -5.53
N LEU A 97 2.72 11.64 -6.04
CA LEU A 97 2.04 10.39 -6.33
C LEU A 97 2.86 9.58 -7.33
N LYS A 98 2.80 8.26 -7.20
CA LYS A 98 3.45 7.34 -8.12
C LYS A 98 2.37 6.43 -8.70
N TRP A 99 2.49 6.13 -9.99
CA TRP A 99 1.62 5.16 -10.65
C TRP A 99 1.59 3.81 -9.90
N SER A 100 2.74 3.35 -9.39
CA SER A 100 2.82 2.12 -8.57
C SER A 100 1.94 2.13 -7.31
N SER A 101 1.61 3.29 -6.75
CA SER A 101 0.65 3.37 -5.65
C SER A 101 -0.78 3.16 -6.16
N VAL A 102 -1.14 3.82 -7.26
CA VAL A 102 -2.49 3.73 -7.87
C VAL A 102 -2.75 2.33 -8.40
N SER A 103 -1.78 1.73 -9.08
CA SER A 103 -1.92 0.38 -9.61
C SER A 103 -2.14 -0.64 -8.49
N LEU A 104 -1.38 -0.56 -7.38
CA LEU A 104 -1.64 -1.41 -6.22
C LEU A 104 -3.08 -1.25 -5.69
N MET A 105 -3.58 -0.01 -5.58
CA MET A 105 -4.96 0.21 -5.15
C MET A 105 -5.95 -0.46 -6.11
N SER A 106 -5.72 -0.38 -7.42
CA SER A 106 -6.53 -1.11 -8.41
C SER A 106 -6.52 -2.62 -8.17
N LEU A 107 -5.35 -3.21 -7.89
CA LEU A 107 -5.21 -4.65 -7.64
C LEU A 107 -5.96 -5.07 -6.37
N LEU A 108 -6.00 -4.21 -5.36
CA LEU A 108 -6.72 -4.45 -4.09
C LEU A 108 -8.21 -4.10 -4.15
N GLY A 109 -8.74 -3.72 -5.32
CA GLY A 109 -10.14 -3.31 -5.46
C GLY A 109 -10.47 -1.97 -4.79
N VAL A 110 -9.48 -1.10 -4.62
CA VAL A 110 -9.61 0.23 -3.99
C VAL A 110 -9.69 1.32 -5.05
N TYR A 111 -10.78 2.07 -5.04
CA TYR A 111 -11.01 3.22 -5.91
C TYR A 111 -10.20 4.42 -5.42
N VAL A 112 -9.37 5.00 -6.28
CA VAL A 112 -8.51 6.15 -5.98
C VAL A 112 -9.18 7.42 -6.47
N ILE A 113 -9.21 8.43 -5.61
CA ILE A 113 -9.54 9.81 -5.99
C ILE A 113 -8.24 10.62 -5.90
N PRO A 114 -7.58 10.89 -7.03
CA PRO A 114 -6.47 11.84 -7.07
C PRO A 114 -6.99 13.25 -6.74
N ALA A 115 -6.38 13.90 -5.75
CA ALA A 115 -6.81 15.20 -5.23
C ALA A 115 -5.66 16.21 -5.19
N TYR A 116 -5.99 17.45 -4.84
CA TYR A 116 -5.04 18.55 -4.62
C TYR A 116 -5.36 19.30 -3.35
N TYR A 117 -4.32 19.87 -2.73
CA TYR A 117 -4.49 20.78 -1.61
C TYR A 117 -4.90 22.17 -2.11
N ALA A 118 -5.98 22.71 -1.56
CA ALA A 118 -6.56 24.00 -1.95
C ALA A 118 -6.06 25.14 -1.08
N THR A 119 -5.80 24.88 0.20
CA THR A 119 -5.37 25.86 1.19
C THR A 119 -4.21 25.31 2.02
N ALA A 120 -3.48 26.20 2.68
CA ALA A 120 -2.44 25.87 3.66
C ALA A 120 -2.15 27.08 4.55
N VAL A 121 -1.47 26.87 5.66
CA VAL A 121 -0.97 27.95 6.53
C VAL A 121 0.55 27.98 6.57
N LYS A 122 1.13 29.15 6.82
CA LYS A 122 2.58 29.28 7.03
C LYS A 122 2.99 28.52 8.28
N ASN A 123 4.05 27.73 8.19
CA ASN A 123 4.64 27.09 9.34
C ASN A 123 5.30 28.16 10.26
N PRO A 124 5.03 28.16 11.57
CA PRO A 124 5.56 29.20 12.47
C PRO A 124 7.08 29.11 12.70
N GLU A 125 7.69 27.95 12.46
CA GLU A 125 9.11 27.68 12.77
C GLU A 125 10.05 27.91 11.57
N TYR A 126 9.54 27.84 10.34
CA TYR A 126 10.34 27.85 9.12
C TYR A 126 9.88 28.95 8.15
N GLU A 127 10.83 29.70 7.62
CA GLU A 127 10.56 30.87 6.78
C GLU A 127 9.81 30.51 5.49
N ASN A 128 10.24 29.44 4.82
CA ASN A 128 9.71 28.99 3.54
C ASN A 128 9.06 27.61 3.65
N LYS A 129 8.28 27.39 4.72
CA LYS A 129 7.50 26.15 4.88
C LYS A 129 6.03 26.43 5.14
N ILE A 130 5.16 25.62 4.55
CA ILE A 130 3.73 25.58 4.84
C ILE A 130 3.35 24.29 5.59
N THR A 131 2.21 24.32 6.27
CA THR A 131 1.61 23.18 6.97
C THR A 131 0.08 23.32 6.97
N GLY A 132 -0.63 22.38 7.58
CA GLY A 132 -2.10 22.41 7.66
C GLY A 132 -2.76 22.48 6.29
N GLN A 133 -2.23 21.74 5.30
CA GLN A 133 -2.79 21.73 3.96
C GLN A 133 -4.14 20.99 3.95
N GLU A 134 -5.18 21.60 3.37
CA GLU A 134 -6.53 21.03 3.28
C GLU A 134 -6.93 20.81 1.82
N PHE A 135 -7.69 19.74 1.56
CA PHE A 135 -8.18 19.45 0.22
C PHE A 135 -9.27 20.44 -0.19
N ASP A 136 -9.53 20.49 -1.49
CA ASP A 136 -10.80 21.01 -1.99
C ASP A 136 -11.91 19.98 -1.69
N TYR A 137 -12.66 20.20 -0.61
CA TYR A 137 -13.68 19.25 -0.17
C TYR A 137 -14.87 19.16 -1.12
N GLU A 138 -15.22 20.25 -1.82
CA GLU A 138 -16.23 20.21 -2.88
C GLU A 138 -15.79 19.31 -4.03
N TYR A 139 -14.52 19.41 -4.46
CA TYR A 139 -13.97 18.50 -5.46
C TYR A 139 -14.06 17.04 -5.01
N VAL A 140 -13.70 16.73 -3.74
CA VAL A 140 -13.75 15.36 -3.23
C VAL A 140 -15.18 14.83 -3.17
N VAL A 141 -16.13 15.62 -2.67
CA VAL A 141 -17.57 15.30 -2.64
C VAL A 141 -18.08 14.96 -4.04
N ASN A 142 -17.80 15.83 -5.02
CA ASN A 142 -18.22 15.61 -6.41
C ASN A 142 -17.63 14.32 -6.99
N LYS A 143 -16.38 13.98 -6.61
CA LYS A 143 -15.73 12.74 -7.05
C LYS A 143 -16.32 11.49 -6.40
N ILE A 144 -16.74 11.58 -5.13
CA ILE A 144 -17.47 10.50 -4.48
C ILE A 144 -18.84 10.31 -5.14
N ASP A 145 -19.58 11.38 -5.43
CA ASP A 145 -20.86 11.29 -6.14
C ASP A 145 -20.72 10.67 -7.53
N GLU A 146 -19.69 11.07 -8.29
CA GLU A 146 -19.36 10.46 -9.57
C GLU A 146 -19.07 8.95 -9.42
N LEU A 147 -18.33 8.57 -8.37
CA LEU A 147 -17.98 7.19 -8.08
C LEU A 147 -19.17 6.33 -7.64
N LEU A 148 -20.15 6.89 -6.93
CA LEU A 148 -21.36 6.18 -6.52
C LEU A 148 -22.18 5.70 -7.73
N GLY A 149 -22.19 6.50 -8.82
CA GLY A 149 -22.81 6.10 -10.08
C GLY A 149 -21.97 5.16 -10.94
N TYR A 150 -20.69 4.97 -10.62
CA TYR A 150 -19.76 4.21 -11.45
C TYR A 150 -19.92 2.69 -11.27
N GLN A 151 -20.05 1.99 -12.40
CA GLN A 151 -20.38 0.55 -12.43
C GLN A 151 -19.17 -0.37 -12.61
N SER A 152 -18.08 0.12 -13.21
CA SER A 152 -16.89 -0.71 -13.43
C SER A 152 -16.04 -0.83 -12.17
N ASP A 153 -15.08 -1.75 -12.21
CA ASP A 153 -14.16 -2.02 -11.10
C ASP A 153 -13.20 -0.84 -10.81
N ALA A 154 -12.44 -0.99 -9.72
CA ALA A 154 -11.43 -0.02 -9.30
C ALA A 154 -10.34 0.22 -10.34
N LEU A 155 -9.93 -0.80 -11.11
CA LEU A 155 -8.92 -0.63 -12.15
C LEU A 155 -9.41 0.34 -13.22
N HIS A 156 -10.62 0.15 -13.74
CA HIS A 156 -11.18 1.02 -14.77
C HIS A 156 -11.40 2.45 -14.27
N TRP A 157 -11.88 2.61 -13.04
CA TRP A 157 -12.01 3.93 -12.41
C TRP A 157 -10.66 4.61 -12.27
N ASN A 158 -9.67 3.91 -11.69
CA ASN A 158 -8.35 4.47 -11.43
C ASN A 158 -7.65 4.86 -12.75
N MET A 159 -7.80 4.06 -13.81
CA MET A 159 -7.28 4.40 -15.14
C MET A 159 -7.93 5.68 -15.68
N LYS A 160 -9.27 5.79 -15.58
CA LYS A 160 -10.02 6.97 -16.02
C LYS A 160 -9.58 8.23 -15.26
N GLU A 161 -9.41 8.15 -13.95
CA GLU A 161 -8.97 9.31 -13.15
C GLU A 161 -7.53 9.71 -13.48
N MET A 162 -6.65 8.73 -13.74
CA MET A 162 -5.26 9.01 -14.11
C MET A 162 -5.11 9.55 -15.54
N GLU A 163 -6.08 9.34 -16.43
CA GLU A 163 -6.11 10.01 -17.75
C GLU A 163 -6.35 11.51 -17.65
N ARG A 164 -6.94 11.97 -16.54
CA ARG A 164 -7.21 13.39 -16.26
C ARG A 164 -6.12 14.04 -15.43
N LEU A 165 -4.98 13.38 -15.25
CA LEU A 165 -3.91 13.87 -14.39
C LEU A 165 -3.35 15.22 -14.85
N ASP A 166 -3.31 15.48 -16.16
CA ASP A 166 -2.83 16.76 -16.71
C ASP A 166 -3.76 17.92 -16.29
N GLU A 167 -5.09 17.73 -16.34
CA GLU A 167 -6.07 18.72 -15.84
C GLU A 167 -5.85 19.01 -14.35
N LEU A 168 -5.67 17.94 -13.56
CA LEU A 168 -5.48 18.06 -12.11
C LEU A 168 -4.12 18.69 -11.77
N ALA A 169 -3.08 18.43 -12.57
CA ALA A 169 -1.77 19.01 -12.43
C ALA A 169 -1.79 20.52 -12.68
N GLU A 170 -2.57 21.01 -13.65
CA GLU A 170 -2.75 22.44 -13.89
C GLU A 170 -3.41 23.15 -12.69
N VAL A 171 -4.48 22.55 -12.15
CA VAL A 171 -5.14 23.06 -10.94
C VAL A 171 -4.16 23.09 -9.77
N CYS A 172 -3.43 22.00 -9.56
CA CYS A 172 -2.50 21.89 -8.45
C CYS A 172 -1.30 22.85 -8.59
N GLU A 173 -0.82 23.10 -9.82
CA GLU A 173 0.23 24.08 -10.09
C GLU A 173 -0.24 25.48 -9.69
N LYS A 174 -1.45 25.86 -10.10
CA LYS A 174 -2.06 27.15 -9.74
C LYS A 174 -2.22 27.28 -8.23
N LYS A 175 -2.76 26.25 -7.56
CA LYS A 175 -2.95 26.25 -6.11
C LYS A 175 -1.65 26.50 -5.36
N TYR A 176 -0.57 25.78 -5.65
CA TYR A 176 0.68 25.97 -4.92
C TYR A 176 1.44 27.24 -5.31
N TYR A 177 1.64 27.48 -6.61
CA TYR A 177 2.61 28.47 -7.08
C TYR A 177 2.02 29.87 -7.31
N GLU A 178 0.70 30.02 -7.23
CA GLU A 178 0.01 31.30 -7.45
C GLU A 178 -0.89 31.68 -6.27
N GLU A 179 -1.66 30.74 -5.70
CA GLU A 179 -2.60 31.01 -4.60
C GLU A 179 -1.92 30.86 -3.22
N ILE A 180 -1.58 29.63 -2.82
CA ILE A 180 -1.00 29.33 -1.50
C ILE A 180 0.30 30.10 -1.26
N SER A 181 1.20 30.18 -2.24
CA SER A 181 2.44 30.96 -2.09
C SER A 181 2.17 32.44 -1.82
N ALA A 182 1.17 33.03 -2.47
CA ALA A 182 0.81 34.44 -2.29
C ALA A 182 0.12 34.69 -0.95
N GLU A 183 -0.80 33.82 -0.56
CA GLU A 183 -1.55 33.90 0.70
C GLU A 183 -0.64 33.71 1.92
N THR A 184 0.32 32.77 1.84
CA THR A 184 1.22 32.45 2.96
C THR A 184 2.53 33.25 2.94
N GLY A 185 2.88 33.86 1.81
CA GLY A 185 4.17 34.50 1.59
C GLY A 185 5.36 33.53 1.63
N VAL A 186 5.13 32.23 1.46
CA VAL A 186 6.16 31.20 1.45
C VAL A 186 6.71 30.98 0.04
N SER A 187 8.03 30.91 -0.09
CA SER A 187 8.67 30.48 -1.34
C SER A 187 8.47 28.98 -1.53
N MET A 188 7.84 28.59 -2.63
CA MET A 188 7.63 27.19 -2.97
C MET A 188 8.89 26.59 -3.62
N HIS A 189 8.92 25.25 -3.72
CA HIS A 189 9.95 24.59 -4.52
C HIS A 189 9.89 24.98 -6.01
N SER A 190 10.85 24.50 -6.80
CA SER A 190 10.88 24.76 -8.25
C SER A 190 9.60 24.28 -8.97
N ARG A 191 8.85 25.24 -9.54
CA ARG A 191 7.69 25.04 -10.43
C ARG A 191 8.05 24.23 -11.69
N SER A 192 9.25 24.41 -12.25
CA SER A 192 9.69 23.64 -13.42
C SER A 192 9.93 22.16 -13.09
N TYR A 193 10.46 21.87 -11.89
CA TYR A 193 10.60 20.49 -11.42
C TYR A 193 9.24 19.83 -11.15
N PHE A 194 8.25 20.58 -10.64
CA PHE A 194 6.87 20.10 -10.49
C PHE A 194 6.32 19.63 -11.84
N LYS A 195 6.39 20.48 -12.89
CA LYS A 195 5.91 20.12 -14.24
C LYS A 195 6.61 18.87 -14.78
N LYS A 196 7.93 18.77 -14.57
CA LYS A 196 8.70 17.57 -14.95
C LYS A 196 8.15 16.32 -14.27
N LYS A 197 7.86 16.39 -12.97
CA LYS A 197 7.35 15.26 -12.19
C LYS A 197 5.93 14.86 -12.57
N MET A 198 5.06 15.81 -12.89
CA MET A 198 3.72 15.52 -13.42
C MET A 198 3.82 14.77 -14.76
N LYS A 199 4.69 15.24 -15.66
CA LYS A 199 4.93 14.54 -16.94
C LYS A 199 5.44 13.11 -16.76
N GLU A 200 6.43 12.91 -15.88
CA GLU A 200 6.94 11.56 -15.55
C GLU A 200 5.82 10.64 -15.02
N MET A 201 4.84 11.18 -14.30
CA MET A 201 3.70 10.41 -13.79
C MET A 201 2.74 10.02 -14.92
N THR A 202 2.40 10.94 -15.82
CA THR A 202 1.58 10.67 -17.02
C THR A 202 2.24 9.62 -17.92
N GLU A 203 3.57 9.70 -18.12
CA GLU A 203 4.34 8.71 -18.88
C GLU A 203 4.26 7.29 -18.26
N GLY A 204 4.26 7.18 -16.92
CA GLY A 204 4.12 5.90 -16.22
C GLY A 204 2.75 5.24 -16.41
N VAL A 205 1.67 6.03 -16.51
CA VAL A 205 0.32 5.52 -16.81
C VAL A 205 0.27 4.93 -18.22
N GLU A 206 0.86 5.63 -19.20
CA GLU A 206 0.90 5.17 -20.60
C GLU A 206 1.78 3.94 -20.78
N GLU A 207 2.89 3.83 -20.05
CA GLU A 207 3.72 2.63 -20.04
C GLU A 207 2.95 1.41 -19.52
N PHE A 208 2.16 1.56 -18.47
CA PHE A 208 1.31 0.49 -17.95
C PHE A 208 0.25 0.04 -18.96
N LYS A 209 -0.42 0.99 -19.64
CA LYS A 209 -1.37 0.66 -20.71
C LYS A 209 -0.70 -0.11 -21.85
N ARG A 210 0.50 0.32 -22.24
CA ARG A 210 1.26 -0.28 -23.35
C ARG A 210 1.68 -1.71 -23.02
N THR A 211 2.24 -1.94 -21.84
CA THR A 211 2.68 -3.26 -21.38
C THR A 211 1.50 -4.22 -21.24
N SER A 212 0.41 -3.79 -20.63
CA SER A 212 -0.83 -4.59 -20.51
C SER A 212 -1.39 -5.03 -21.87
N LYS A 213 -1.43 -4.12 -22.85
CA LYS A 213 -1.89 -4.42 -24.22
C LYS A 213 -0.95 -5.36 -24.98
N GLN A 214 0.35 -5.26 -24.75
CA GLN A 214 1.34 -6.11 -25.43
C GLN A 214 1.23 -7.55 -24.94
N GLN A 215 1.11 -7.76 -23.63
CA GLN A 215 1.04 -9.10 -23.05
C GLN A 215 -0.31 -9.77 -23.22
N SER A 216 -1.44 -9.05 -23.25
CA SER A 216 -2.73 -9.63 -23.66
C SER A 216 -2.65 -10.32 -25.04
N LYS A 217 -1.78 -9.84 -25.94
CA LYS A 217 -1.50 -10.48 -27.24
C LYS A 217 -0.49 -11.64 -27.17
N GLU A 218 0.40 -11.65 -26.18
CA GLU A 218 1.42 -12.69 -25.97
C GLU A 218 0.91 -13.85 -25.08
N ALA A 219 -0.04 -13.60 -24.17
CA ALA A 219 -0.69 -14.57 -23.30
C ALA A 219 -1.50 -15.61 -24.10
N GLN A 220 -2.07 -15.20 -25.25
CA GLN A 220 -2.65 -16.14 -26.23
C GLN A 220 -1.63 -17.11 -26.87
N ARG A 221 -0.33 -16.91 -26.68
CA ARG A 221 0.74 -17.70 -27.33
C ARG A 221 1.58 -18.55 -26.38
N ARG A 222 1.45 -18.41 -25.05
CA ARG A 222 2.26 -19.19 -24.09
C ARG A 222 1.41 -20.26 -23.42
N GLU A 223 1.27 -21.37 -24.13
CA GLU A 223 0.71 -22.64 -23.65
C GLU A 223 1.76 -23.76 -23.78
N PHE A 224 3.06 -23.47 -23.64
CA PHE A 224 4.12 -24.44 -23.93
C PHE A 224 5.39 -24.28 -23.07
N LEU A 225 5.62 -25.31 -22.23
CA LEU A 225 6.87 -25.88 -21.66
C LEU A 225 7.80 -24.95 -20.84
N THR A 226 8.33 -25.36 -19.68
CA THR A 226 9.31 -26.46 -19.50
C THR A 226 9.51 -26.84 -18.01
N ASP A 227 10.22 -27.96 -17.78
CA ASP A 227 10.44 -28.69 -16.53
C ASP A 227 11.95 -28.72 -16.11
N GLN A 228 12.25 -28.96 -14.81
CA GLN A 228 13.56 -29.28 -14.13
C GLN A 228 14.52 -28.15 -13.60
N PRO A 229 15.55 -28.43 -12.74
CA PRO A 229 15.49 -28.75 -11.29
C PRO A 229 16.53 -27.99 -10.38
N LYS A 230 16.20 -27.89 -9.06
CA LYS A 230 16.97 -27.66 -7.80
C LYS A 230 18.41 -27.07 -7.80
N GLU A 231 18.61 -25.96 -7.06
CA GLU A 231 19.48 -25.88 -5.86
C GLU A 231 19.38 -24.53 -5.11
N LYS A 232 19.76 -24.55 -3.81
CA LYS A 232 19.54 -23.51 -2.77
C LYS A 232 20.26 -22.18 -3.02
N ALA A 233 19.52 -21.08 -2.89
CA ALA A 233 20.07 -19.77 -2.57
C ALA A 233 19.26 -19.04 -1.49
N VAL A 234 19.97 -18.20 -0.72
CA VAL A 234 19.41 -17.33 0.33
C VAL A 234 19.59 -15.89 -0.13
N TYR A 235 18.50 -15.12 -0.17
CA TYR A 235 18.49 -13.77 -0.70
C TYR A 235 18.04 -12.77 0.36
N ASP A 236 18.66 -11.58 0.37
CA ASP A 236 18.43 -10.59 1.43
C ASP A 236 17.18 -9.72 1.19
N LYS A 237 16.68 -9.66 -0.05
CA LYS A 237 15.49 -8.89 -0.47
C LYS A 237 14.88 -9.54 -1.71
N GLY A 238 13.56 -9.49 -1.86
CA GLY A 238 12.87 -9.94 -3.08
C GLY A 238 12.49 -8.75 -3.97
N ARG A 239 12.79 -8.82 -5.27
CA ARG A 239 12.17 -7.98 -6.29
C ARG A 239 11.10 -8.81 -6.98
N VAL A 240 9.84 -8.46 -6.77
CA VAL A 240 8.70 -9.24 -7.26
C VAL A 240 8.00 -8.45 -8.34
N THR A 241 7.90 -9.02 -9.53
CA THR A 241 7.06 -8.50 -10.61
C THR A 241 5.87 -9.42 -10.76
N VAL A 242 4.67 -8.90 -10.46
CA VAL A 242 3.42 -9.64 -10.53
C VAL A 242 2.67 -9.20 -11.77
N GLU A 243 2.27 -10.14 -12.62
CA GLU A 243 1.36 -9.94 -13.74
C GLU A 243 -0.04 -10.36 -13.31
N ASN A 244 -1.05 -9.51 -13.48
CA ASN A 244 -2.45 -9.91 -13.25
C ASN A 244 -3.06 -10.58 -14.49
N PHE A 245 -4.26 -11.16 -14.35
CA PHE A 245 -4.96 -11.82 -15.47
C PHE A 245 -5.25 -10.90 -16.68
N LEU A 246 -5.19 -9.58 -16.51
CA LEU A 246 -5.37 -8.58 -17.58
C LEU A 246 -4.03 -8.16 -18.24
N GLY A 247 -2.91 -8.74 -17.83
CA GLY A 247 -1.56 -8.44 -18.32
C GLY A 247 -0.92 -7.20 -17.67
N GLY A 248 -1.53 -6.65 -16.62
CA GLY A 248 -0.99 -5.51 -15.87
C GLY A 248 0.21 -5.92 -15.02
N LEU A 249 1.31 -5.17 -15.11
CA LEU A 249 2.53 -5.42 -14.35
C LEU A 249 2.62 -4.55 -13.10
N TYR A 250 2.91 -5.20 -11.97
CA TYR A 250 3.03 -4.60 -10.67
C TYR A 250 4.39 -4.93 -10.07
N HIS A 251 5.15 -3.91 -9.68
CA HIS A 251 6.49 -4.08 -9.13
C HIS A 251 6.50 -3.85 -7.63
N PHE A 252 6.92 -4.87 -6.90
CA PHE A 252 7.01 -4.90 -5.45
C PHE A 252 8.43 -5.22 -4.98
N THR A 253 8.66 -4.92 -3.71
CA THR A 253 9.82 -5.40 -2.97
C THR A 253 9.32 -6.05 -1.70
N ALA A 254 9.76 -7.28 -1.45
CA ALA A 254 9.65 -7.91 -0.14
C ALA A 254 10.90 -7.58 0.68
N ASP A 255 10.72 -7.35 1.98
CA ASP A 255 11.85 -7.09 2.88
C ASP A 255 12.79 -8.29 2.90
N GLU A 256 12.24 -9.50 2.89
CA GLU A 256 12.98 -10.75 2.74
C GLU A 256 12.32 -11.69 1.75
N ALA A 257 13.17 -12.48 1.07
CA ALA A 257 12.73 -13.51 0.15
C ALA A 257 13.69 -14.70 0.24
N MET A 258 13.14 -15.90 0.44
CA MET A 258 13.95 -17.12 0.55
C MET A 258 13.28 -18.30 -0.12
N VAL A 259 14.08 -19.27 -0.57
CA VAL A 259 13.58 -20.55 -1.07
C VAL A 259 13.76 -21.61 0.03
N VAL A 260 12.64 -22.18 0.47
CA VAL A 260 12.56 -23.23 1.49
C VAL A 260 11.65 -24.32 0.93
N ASP A 261 12.17 -25.55 0.84
CA ASP A 261 11.41 -26.74 0.42
C ASP A 261 10.53 -26.54 -0.82
N ASP A 262 11.13 -26.03 -1.91
CA ASP A 262 10.48 -25.76 -3.20
C ASP A 262 9.40 -24.66 -3.16
N THR A 263 9.42 -23.85 -2.10
CA THR A 263 8.54 -22.70 -1.90
C THR A 263 9.37 -21.41 -1.80
N VAL A 264 8.97 -20.38 -2.56
CA VAL A 264 9.43 -19.00 -2.36
C VAL A 264 8.61 -18.37 -1.25
N VAL A 265 9.27 -17.98 -0.17
CA VAL A 265 8.64 -17.29 0.95
C VAL A 265 8.98 -15.80 0.90
N LEU A 266 7.95 -14.96 0.80
CA LEU A 266 8.01 -13.49 0.74
C LEU A 266 7.58 -12.89 2.07
N ILE A 267 8.52 -12.32 2.82
CA ILE A 267 8.27 -11.84 4.19
C ILE A 267 8.36 -10.32 4.23
N GLU A 268 7.33 -9.67 4.79
CA GLU A 268 7.38 -8.27 5.21
C GLU A 268 7.82 -8.21 6.67
N LYS A 269 8.94 -7.52 6.94
CA LYS A 269 9.51 -7.44 8.28
C LYS A 269 9.17 -6.13 8.94
N LYS A 270 8.65 -6.20 10.16
CA LYS A 270 8.41 -5.04 11.02
C LYS A 270 9.29 -5.14 12.25
N HIS A 271 10.01 -4.07 12.53
CA HIS A 271 10.99 -4.00 13.60
C HIS A 271 10.69 -2.84 14.54
N THR A 272 10.97 -3.03 15.83
CA THR A 272 10.96 -1.98 16.84
C THR A 272 12.13 -2.13 17.81
N ARG A 273 12.55 -1.02 18.41
CA ARG A 273 13.52 -1.03 19.53
C ARG A 273 12.90 -1.35 20.89
N ARG A 274 11.66 -1.81 20.89
CA ARG A 274 10.88 -2.13 22.10
C ARG A 274 10.46 -3.60 22.01
N THR A 275 9.42 -3.96 22.77
CA THR A 275 8.86 -5.30 22.75
C THR A 275 8.24 -5.68 21.41
N MET A 276 7.38 -4.85 20.81
CA MET A 276 6.62 -5.23 19.60
C MET A 276 6.35 -4.05 18.65
N PRO A 277 6.38 -4.24 17.32
CA PRO A 277 5.97 -3.21 16.36
C PRO A 277 4.56 -2.68 16.63
N SER A 278 4.26 -1.48 16.15
CA SER A 278 2.90 -0.95 16.28
C SER A 278 1.94 -1.74 15.41
N LEU A 279 0.65 -1.78 15.79
CA LEU A 279 -0.36 -2.42 14.96
C LEU A 279 -0.46 -1.76 13.57
N GLY A 280 -0.17 -0.46 13.47
CA GLY A 280 -0.11 0.24 12.18
C GLY A 280 1.01 -0.28 11.28
N ASP A 281 2.22 -0.49 11.82
CA ASP A 281 3.34 -1.07 11.08
C ASP A 281 3.00 -2.49 10.59
N ILE A 282 2.31 -3.28 11.41
CA ILE A 282 1.93 -4.67 11.08
C ILE A 282 0.89 -4.68 9.96
N LYS A 283 -0.16 -3.85 10.06
CA LYS A 283 -1.17 -3.66 9.01
C LYS A 283 -0.58 -3.20 7.68
N ASP A 284 0.44 -2.34 7.72
CA ASP A 284 1.19 -1.92 6.53
C ASP A 284 1.89 -3.10 5.84
N GLY A 285 2.45 -4.03 6.62
CA GLY A 285 3.00 -5.29 6.11
C GLY A 285 1.92 -6.22 5.54
N LEU A 286 0.84 -6.43 6.31
CA LEU A 286 -0.28 -7.28 5.92
C LEU A 286 -0.91 -6.84 4.59
N LEU A 287 -1.05 -5.52 4.34
CA LEU A 287 -1.60 -5.02 3.08
C LEU A 287 -0.81 -5.50 1.85
N LYS A 288 0.51 -5.62 1.94
CA LYS A 288 1.31 -6.22 0.86
C LYS A 288 1.19 -7.74 0.85
N SER A 289 1.10 -8.38 2.01
CA SER A 289 0.85 -9.82 2.12
C SER A 289 -0.47 -10.23 1.49
N VAL A 290 -1.47 -9.34 1.38
CA VAL A 290 -2.68 -9.56 0.56
C VAL A 290 -2.30 -9.90 -0.88
N VAL A 291 -1.34 -9.19 -1.48
CA VAL A 291 -0.88 -9.49 -2.85
C VAL A 291 -0.05 -10.76 -2.87
N PHE A 292 0.93 -10.88 -1.98
CA PHE A 292 1.88 -12.00 -2.01
C PHE A 292 1.23 -13.35 -1.72
N SER A 293 0.21 -13.41 -0.87
CA SER A 293 -0.52 -14.65 -0.53
C SER A 293 -1.41 -15.17 -1.65
N ASN A 294 -1.68 -14.32 -2.64
CA ASN A 294 -2.49 -14.64 -3.80
C ASN A 294 -1.65 -14.91 -5.05
N ILE A 295 -0.32 -14.97 -4.91
CA ILE A 295 0.55 -15.46 -5.98
C ILE A 295 0.49 -16.99 -5.95
N GLU A 296 0.07 -17.59 -7.05
CA GLU A 296 0.01 -19.06 -7.16
C GLU A 296 1.39 -19.66 -7.42
N GLU A 297 2.14 -19.06 -8.34
CA GLU A 297 3.42 -19.58 -8.82
C GLU A 297 4.42 -18.43 -9.05
N ALA A 298 5.67 -18.67 -8.67
CA ALA A 298 6.80 -17.77 -8.87
C ALA A 298 7.87 -18.41 -9.75
N GLU A 299 8.24 -17.73 -10.82
CA GLU A 299 9.41 -18.02 -11.62
C GLU A 299 10.61 -17.21 -11.12
N THR A 300 11.72 -17.91 -10.86
CA THR A 300 13.04 -17.30 -10.62
C THR A 300 14.05 -17.83 -11.65
N LYS A 301 15.31 -17.40 -11.56
CA LYS A 301 16.38 -17.98 -12.39
C LYS A 301 16.63 -19.47 -12.11
N GLU A 302 16.26 -19.93 -10.92
CA GLU A 302 16.58 -21.28 -10.43
C GLU A 302 15.46 -22.29 -10.73
N GLY A 303 14.29 -21.81 -11.14
CA GLY A 303 13.14 -22.65 -11.42
C GLY A 303 11.83 -21.98 -11.03
N THR A 304 10.80 -22.81 -10.99
CA THR A 304 9.43 -22.45 -10.67
C THR A 304 9.08 -22.99 -9.28
N TYR A 305 8.41 -22.17 -8.48
CA TYR A 305 8.19 -22.43 -7.06
C TYR A 305 6.77 -22.07 -6.65
N ASP A 306 6.23 -22.81 -5.67
CA ASP A 306 5.06 -22.37 -4.91
C ASP A 306 5.39 -21.08 -4.15
N VAL A 307 4.39 -20.28 -3.81
CA VAL A 307 4.61 -19.03 -3.07
C VAL A 307 3.89 -19.03 -1.74
N ARG A 308 4.60 -18.57 -0.71
CA ARG A 308 4.02 -18.24 0.58
C ARG A 308 4.37 -16.82 0.95
N ALA A 309 3.37 -16.09 1.44
CA ALA A 309 3.58 -14.79 2.04
C ALA A 309 3.75 -14.92 3.54
N GLY A 310 4.48 -13.97 4.13
CA GLY A 310 4.61 -13.91 5.57
C GLY A 310 4.83 -12.53 6.15
N VAL A 311 4.67 -12.44 7.45
CA VAL A 311 4.93 -11.24 8.24
C VAL A 311 5.81 -11.61 9.43
N GLY A 312 6.98 -10.98 9.50
CA GLY A 312 7.92 -11.14 10.60
C GLY A 312 7.88 -9.95 11.54
N MET A 313 7.66 -10.18 12.83
CA MET A 313 7.62 -9.13 13.86
C MET A 313 8.81 -9.27 14.79
N THR A 314 9.69 -8.28 14.79
CA THR A 314 10.91 -8.29 15.62
C THR A 314 10.93 -7.15 16.62
N GLY A 315 11.44 -7.43 17.82
CA GLY A 315 11.63 -6.42 18.88
C GLY A 315 12.88 -6.67 19.70
N ASP A 316 13.63 -5.61 20.03
CA ASP A 316 14.82 -5.70 20.88
C ASP A 316 14.51 -6.27 22.28
N ASP A 317 13.30 -6.03 22.78
CA ASP A 317 12.84 -6.52 24.09
C ASP A 317 11.83 -7.69 23.99
N PHE A 318 11.71 -8.34 22.83
CA PHE A 318 10.75 -9.45 22.65
C PHE A 318 11.28 -10.71 23.39
N PRO A 319 10.51 -11.35 24.28
CA PRO A 319 11.04 -12.33 25.23
C PRO A 319 11.15 -13.79 24.72
N GLY A 320 11.28 -14.00 23.41
CA GLY A 320 11.37 -15.34 22.82
C GLY A 320 10.80 -15.40 21.40
N ILE A 321 10.70 -16.61 20.85
CA ILE A 321 10.11 -16.84 19.53
C ILE A 321 8.72 -17.44 19.71
N CYS A 322 7.77 -17.02 18.87
CA CYS A 322 6.45 -17.64 18.76
C CYS A 322 5.94 -17.55 17.32
N THR A 323 5.34 -18.62 16.81
CA THR A 323 4.70 -18.70 15.49
C THR A 323 3.18 -18.83 15.57
N GLU A 324 2.67 -19.19 16.75
CA GLU A 324 1.24 -19.38 17.01
C GLU A 324 0.83 -18.89 18.41
N SER A 325 -0.48 -18.80 18.64
CA SER A 325 -1.04 -18.29 19.90
C SER A 325 -0.63 -19.10 21.14
N SER A 326 -0.41 -20.41 21.01
CA SER A 326 0.06 -21.30 22.09
C SER A 326 1.46 -20.96 22.60
N GLU A 327 2.28 -20.38 21.72
CA GLU A 327 3.71 -20.15 21.97
C GLU A 327 3.99 -18.76 22.53
N ILE A 328 2.97 -17.89 22.60
CA ILE A 328 3.12 -16.52 23.08
C ILE A 328 3.68 -16.52 24.52
N PRO A 329 4.87 -15.93 24.75
CA PRO A 329 5.52 -15.96 26.05
C PRO A 329 4.64 -15.40 27.18
N ASP A 330 4.49 -16.16 28.28
CA ASP A 330 3.70 -15.76 29.46
C ASP A 330 4.20 -14.45 30.12
N GLY A 331 5.48 -14.09 29.90
CA GLY A 331 6.07 -12.85 30.40
C GLY A 331 5.65 -11.59 29.63
N LEU A 332 4.94 -11.71 28.50
CA LEU A 332 4.40 -10.57 27.77
C LEU A 332 3.20 -9.96 28.48
N LYS A 333 3.08 -8.63 28.40
CA LYS A 333 1.87 -7.94 28.88
C LYS A 333 0.65 -8.42 28.10
N ASP A 334 -0.49 -8.56 28.76
CA ASP A 334 -1.75 -9.05 28.17
C ASP A 334 -2.10 -8.35 26.85
N MET A 335 -1.98 -7.02 26.79
CA MET A 335 -2.20 -6.25 25.56
C MET A 335 -1.35 -6.72 24.36
N TYR A 336 -0.11 -7.16 24.57
CA TYR A 336 0.72 -7.72 23.50
C TYR A 336 0.33 -9.15 23.16
N ARG A 337 -0.09 -9.94 24.15
CA ARG A 337 -0.57 -11.31 23.94
C ARG A 337 -1.85 -11.31 23.12
N ASP A 338 -2.83 -10.49 23.48
CA ASP A 338 -4.09 -10.32 22.74
C ASP A 338 -3.82 -9.87 21.30
N ARG A 339 -2.88 -8.92 21.13
CA ARG A 339 -2.50 -8.44 19.79
C ARG A 339 -1.86 -9.54 18.95
N LEU A 340 -0.91 -10.29 19.51
CA LEU A 340 -0.25 -11.41 18.82
C LEU A 340 -1.27 -12.48 18.43
N SER A 341 -2.17 -12.83 19.34
CA SER A 341 -3.24 -13.80 19.06
C SER A 341 -4.07 -13.38 17.86
N ASN A 342 -4.56 -12.13 17.82
CA ASN A 342 -5.35 -11.65 16.69
C ASN A 342 -4.56 -11.61 15.37
N ILE A 343 -3.25 -11.35 15.43
CA ILE A 343 -2.38 -11.38 14.24
C ILE A 343 -2.20 -12.80 13.75
N PHE A 344 -1.93 -13.76 14.64
CA PHE A 344 -1.80 -15.16 14.29
C PHE A 344 -3.11 -15.73 13.73
N ASP A 345 -4.25 -15.37 14.31
CA ASP A 345 -5.57 -15.76 13.79
C ASP A 345 -5.79 -15.26 12.36
N GLU A 346 -5.40 -14.00 12.06
CA GLU A 346 -5.49 -13.47 10.69
C GLU A 346 -4.50 -14.15 9.73
N CYS A 347 -3.28 -14.39 10.19
CA CYS A 347 -2.27 -15.07 9.39
C CYS A 347 -2.69 -16.50 9.06
N GLU A 348 -3.16 -17.27 10.04
CA GLU A 348 -3.71 -18.62 9.85
C GLU A 348 -4.89 -18.58 8.87
N ARG A 349 -5.84 -17.66 9.08
CA ARG A 349 -7.03 -17.50 8.22
C ARG A 349 -6.68 -17.25 6.75
N ASN A 350 -5.54 -16.60 6.49
CA ASN A 350 -5.08 -16.24 5.14
C ASN A 350 -3.86 -17.05 4.68
N GLY A 351 -3.52 -18.14 5.37
CA GLY A 351 -2.41 -19.03 5.00
C GLY A 351 -1.02 -18.36 4.99
N LEU A 352 -0.83 -17.34 5.81
CA LEU A 352 0.42 -16.57 5.93
C LEU A 352 1.37 -17.22 6.94
N VAL A 353 2.67 -17.25 6.61
CA VAL A 353 3.73 -17.54 7.57
C VAL A 353 3.88 -16.34 8.51
N CYS A 354 3.78 -16.55 9.83
CA CYS A 354 3.85 -15.46 10.80
C CYS A 354 4.68 -15.84 12.01
N TYR A 355 5.46 -14.88 12.52
CA TYR A 355 6.24 -15.10 13.72
C TYR A 355 6.55 -13.79 14.45
N GLY A 356 6.69 -13.90 15.77
CA GLY A 356 7.28 -12.91 16.65
C GLY A 356 8.65 -13.40 17.14
N SER A 357 9.67 -12.54 17.15
CA SER A 357 11.00 -12.91 17.62
C SER A 357 11.77 -11.74 18.25
N PRO A 358 12.85 -12.03 19.00
CA PRO A 358 13.87 -11.04 19.32
C PRO A 358 14.55 -10.53 18.05
N SER A 359 15.17 -9.35 18.12
CA SER A 359 15.87 -8.75 16.97
C SER A 359 17.22 -9.38 16.62
N ASP A 360 17.78 -10.19 17.52
CA ASP A 360 19.05 -10.89 17.36
C ASP A 360 18.92 -12.32 16.81
N ILE A 361 17.72 -12.73 16.39
CA ILE A 361 17.50 -14.01 15.72
C ILE A 361 18.43 -14.17 14.52
N THR A 362 19.09 -15.32 14.41
CA THR A 362 19.95 -15.64 13.28
C THR A 362 19.13 -16.04 12.05
N ARG A 363 19.74 -15.93 10.87
CA ARG A 363 19.09 -16.33 9.61
C ARG A 363 18.76 -17.82 9.56
N ASP A 364 19.58 -18.66 10.18
CA ASP A 364 19.35 -20.10 10.20
C ASP A 364 18.17 -20.46 11.12
N GLU A 365 18.05 -19.78 12.28
CA GLU A 365 16.89 -19.90 13.15
C GLU A 365 15.62 -19.43 12.44
N GLU A 366 15.64 -18.27 11.80
CA GLU A 366 14.51 -17.76 11.04
C GLU A 366 14.11 -18.68 9.88
N ARG A 367 15.09 -19.22 9.15
CA ARG A 367 14.82 -20.20 8.09
C ARG A 367 14.18 -21.47 8.64
N ALA A 368 14.60 -21.92 9.82
CA ALA A 368 13.98 -23.07 10.49
C ALA A 368 12.54 -22.77 10.89
N LEU A 369 12.26 -21.58 11.45
CA LEU A 369 10.89 -21.16 11.77
C LEU A 369 9.99 -21.12 10.53
N VAL A 370 10.51 -20.57 9.43
CA VAL A 370 9.78 -20.54 8.17
C VAL A 370 9.53 -21.96 7.67
N ALA A 371 10.54 -22.84 7.72
CA ALA A 371 10.39 -24.23 7.29
C ALA A 371 9.36 -25.01 8.12
N ASP A 372 9.30 -24.79 9.43
CA ASP A 372 8.33 -25.43 10.32
C ASP A 372 6.89 -24.94 10.09
N ALA A 373 6.72 -23.74 9.50
CA ALA A 373 5.44 -23.12 9.21
C ALA A 373 4.89 -23.40 7.79
N LEU A 374 5.68 -24.07 6.93
CA LEU A 374 5.28 -24.51 5.58
C LEU A 374 4.59 -25.87 5.62
#